data_AF-A0A1W9MV22-F1
#
_entry.id   AF-A0A1W9MV22-F1
#
_cell.length_a   1.000
_cell.length_b   1.000
_cell.length_c   1.000
_cell.angle_alpha   90.00
_cell.angle_beta   90.00
_cell.angle_gamma   90.00
#
_symmetry.space_group_name_H-M   'P 1'
#
loop_
_entity.id
_entity.type
_entity.pdbx_description
1 polymer ?
#
loop_
_entity_poly.entity_id
_entity_poly.type
_entity_poly.pdbx_seq_one_letter_code
_entity_poly.pdbx_strand_id
1 'polypeptide(L)'
;MTRKIRKSKPLKKIVDELFPIKEKYGGGQVKIEAWGDNYGNIVKYSMAYINYAIFTEDNGRVIGYDNTHNYHHRHSFGEIFPVEDFTTYKDIVDRFEKEVREIIKWV
;
A
#
# COMPACT_ATOMS: atom_id res chain seq x y z
N MET A 1 -26.95 -25.29 -9.61
CA MET A 1 -26.88 -24.69 -8.26
C MET A 1 -26.19 -23.34 -8.36
N THR A 2 -26.96 -22.26 -8.41
CA THR A 2 -26.41 -20.91 -8.63
C THR A 2 -25.99 -20.32 -7.28
N ARG A 3 -24.68 -20.14 -7.04
CA ARG A 3 -24.17 -19.46 -5.84
C ARG A 3 -24.71 -18.01 -5.85
N LYS A 4 -25.68 -17.71 -4.98
CA LYS A 4 -26.05 -16.33 -4.64
C LYS A 4 -24.81 -15.64 -4.09
N ILE A 5 -24.19 -14.78 -4.90
CA ILE A 5 -23.16 -13.85 -4.42
C ILE A 5 -23.88 -12.93 -3.43
N ARG A 6 -23.64 -13.13 -2.12
CA ARG A 6 -24.04 -12.16 -1.11
C ARG A 6 -23.34 -10.85 -1.49
N LYS A 7 -24.08 -9.82 -1.90
CA LYS A 7 -23.53 -8.47 -2.01
C LYS A 7 -22.96 -8.12 -0.64
N SER A 8 -21.63 -8.06 -0.53
CA SER A 8 -20.97 -7.59 0.68
C SER A 8 -21.40 -6.14 0.91
N LYS A 9 -21.61 -5.78 2.17
CA LYS A 9 -21.85 -4.37 2.54
C LYS A 9 -20.67 -3.52 2.03
N PRO A 10 -20.90 -2.26 1.64
CA PRO A 10 -19.82 -1.40 1.14
C PRO A 10 -18.74 -1.24 2.20
N LEU A 11 -17.48 -1.40 1.78
CA LEU A 11 -16.34 -1.15 2.66
C LEU A 11 -16.25 0.35 2.98
N LYS A 12 -15.97 0.69 4.23
CA LYS A 12 -15.77 2.09 4.63
C LYS A 12 -14.30 2.44 4.45
N LYS A 13 -13.98 3.49 3.69
CA LYS A 13 -12.63 4.03 3.67
C LYS A 13 -12.36 4.69 5.03
N ILE A 14 -11.31 4.25 5.72
CA ILE A 14 -10.98 4.72 7.07
C ILE A 14 -9.61 5.38 7.15
N VAL A 15 -8.71 5.12 6.20
CA VAL A 15 -7.45 5.85 6.00
C VAL A 15 -7.42 6.37 4.58
N ASP A 16 -7.09 7.66 4.44
CA ASP A 16 -6.86 8.35 3.16
C ASP A 16 -5.82 9.44 3.38
N GLU A 17 -4.55 9.05 3.33
CA GLU A 17 -3.43 9.92 3.69
C GLU A 17 -2.46 10.05 2.52
N LEU A 18 -1.95 11.26 2.34
CA LEU A 18 -0.95 11.59 1.33
C LEU A 18 0.12 12.48 1.95
N PHE A 19 1.35 11.98 1.97
CA PHE A 19 2.51 12.62 2.58
C PHE A 19 3.53 12.98 1.51
N PRO A 20 3.65 14.26 1.13
CA PRO A 20 4.74 14.70 0.26
C PRO A 20 6.07 14.61 1.00
N ILE A 21 7.10 14.10 0.32
CA ILE A 21 8.47 14.04 0.83
C ILE A 21 9.22 15.26 0.31
N LYS A 22 9.91 15.98 1.20
CA LYS A 22 10.71 17.15 0.83
C LYS A 22 11.82 16.75 -0.15
N GLU A 23 12.11 17.59 -1.14
CA GLU A 23 13.15 17.33 -2.15
C GLU A 23 14.52 17.00 -1.55
N LYS A 24 14.89 17.66 -0.45
CA LYS A 24 16.15 17.39 0.28
C LYS A 24 16.29 15.95 0.80
N TYR A 25 15.19 15.20 0.89
CA TYR A 25 15.16 13.79 1.28
C TYR A 25 14.94 12.84 0.09
N GLY A 26 14.99 13.36 -1.15
CA GLY A 26 14.78 12.59 -2.39
C GLY A 26 13.45 12.86 -3.09
N GLY A 27 12.54 13.62 -2.47
CA GLY A 27 11.25 13.98 -3.07
C GLY A 27 10.27 12.82 -3.17
N GLY A 28 9.22 13.00 -3.99
CA GLY A 28 8.14 12.03 -4.14
C GLY A 28 7.05 12.17 -3.07
N GLN A 29 6.19 11.18 -2.97
CA GLN A 29 5.07 11.16 -2.04
C GLN A 29 4.73 9.73 -1.59
N VAL A 30 4.31 9.61 -0.34
CA VAL A 30 3.71 8.38 0.19
C VAL A 30 2.19 8.53 0.18
N LYS A 31 1.48 7.56 -0.39
CA LYS A 31 0.02 7.47 -0.33
C LYS A 31 -0.38 6.22 0.45
N ILE A 32 -1.30 6.36 1.39
CA ILE A 32 -1.82 5.28 2.23
C ILE A 32 -3.35 5.33 2.20
N GLU A 33 -3.97 4.24 1.79
CA GLU A 33 -5.42 4.05 1.82
C GLU A 33 -5.75 2.73 2.51
N ALA A 34 -6.76 2.73 3.37
CA ALA A 34 -7.27 1.51 3.99
C ALA A 34 -8.79 1.56 4.15
N TRP A 35 -9.42 0.40 4.00
CA TRP A 35 -10.85 0.22 4.16
C TRP A 35 -11.16 -0.82 5.22
N GLY A 36 -12.08 -0.44 6.11
CA GLY A 36 -12.57 -1.27 7.19
C GLY A 36 -13.89 -1.97 6.87
N ASP A 37 -14.12 -3.10 7.51
CA ASP A 37 -15.45 -3.68 7.67
C ASP A 37 -16.25 -2.95 8.77
N ASN A 38 -17.47 -3.41 9.05
CA ASN A 38 -18.34 -2.80 10.07
C ASN A 38 -17.88 -3.07 11.52
N TYR A 39 -16.90 -3.95 11.71
CA TYR A 39 -16.31 -4.28 13.00
C TYR A 39 -15.00 -3.50 13.24
N GLY A 40 -14.56 -2.70 12.25
CA GLY A 40 -13.32 -1.93 12.32
C GLY A 40 -12.08 -2.71 11.85
N ASN A 41 -12.23 -3.92 11.31
CA ASN A 41 -11.09 -4.67 10.77
C ASN A 41 -10.70 -4.12 9.40
N ILE A 42 -9.39 -3.89 9.18
CA ILE A 42 -8.88 -3.58 7.85
C ILE A 42 -9.01 -4.80 6.95
N VAL A 43 -9.78 -4.68 5.88
CA VAL A 43 -10.00 -5.77 4.91
C VAL A 43 -9.41 -5.45 3.53
N LYS A 44 -9.16 -4.17 3.25
CA LYS A 44 -8.47 -3.72 2.05
C LYS A 44 -7.50 -2.61 2.39
N TYR A 45 -6.34 -2.59 1.74
CA TYR A 45 -5.39 -1.49 1.83
C TYR A 45 -4.62 -1.30 0.53
N SER A 46 -4.07 -0.10 0.34
CA SER A 46 -3.11 0.22 -0.71
C SER A 46 -2.15 1.27 -0.17
N MET A 47 -0.85 0.97 -0.25
CA MET A 47 0.23 1.85 0.16
C MET A 47 1.25 1.94 -0.96
N ALA A 48 1.70 3.15 -1.29
CA ALA A 48 2.66 3.35 -2.36
C ALA A 48 3.58 4.52 -2.04
N TYR A 49 4.88 4.32 -2.26
CA TYR A 49 5.83 5.40 -2.42
C TYR A 49 6.01 5.68 -3.91
N ILE A 50 5.64 6.89 -4.31
CA ILE A 50 5.58 7.33 -5.69
C ILE A 50 6.65 8.40 -5.88
N ASN A 51 7.58 8.16 -6.79
CA ASN A 51 8.61 9.11 -7.15
C ASN A 51 9.08 8.91 -8.60
N TYR A 52 8.57 9.77 -9.48
CA TYR A 52 8.90 9.77 -10.91
C TYR A 52 10.38 10.04 -11.23
N ALA A 53 11.13 10.64 -10.32
CA ALA A 53 12.57 10.84 -10.49
C ALA A 53 13.37 9.54 -10.25
N ILE A 54 12.81 8.59 -9.48
CA ILE A 54 13.43 7.30 -9.18
C ILE A 54 12.96 6.22 -10.15
N PHE A 55 11.67 6.20 -10.48
CA PHE A 55 11.07 5.21 -11.36
C PHE A 55 9.91 5.83 -12.13
N THR A 56 9.83 5.63 -13.45
CA THR A 56 8.81 6.25 -14.31
C THR A 56 7.67 5.32 -14.65
N GLU A 57 7.91 4.01 -14.64
CA GLU A 57 6.87 3.01 -14.90
C GLU A 57 5.96 2.83 -13.69
N ASP A 58 4.90 2.04 -13.85
CA ASP A 58 3.94 1.75 -12.76
C ASP A 58 3.39 3.03 -12.08
N ASN A 59 3.12 4.05 -12.89
CA ASN A 59 2.71 5.39 -12.43
C ASN A 59 3.66 6.02 -11.40
N GLY A 60 4.96 5.75 -11.54
CA GLY A 60 6.01 6.22 -10.66
C GLY A 60 6.12 5.50 -9.32
N ARG A 61 5.40 4.38 -9.14
CA ARG A 61 5.46 3.60 -7.90
C ARG A 61 6.80 2.88 -7.79
N VAL A 62 7.62 3.35 -6.85
CA VAL A 62 8.93 2.76 -6.54
C VAL A 62 8.75 1.49 -5.72
N ILE A 63 7.99 1.58 -4.63
CA ILE A 63 7.58 0.44 -3.80
C ILE A 63 6.14 0.62 -3.33
N GLY A 64 5.49 -0.47 -2.96
CA GLY A 64 4.16 -0.42 -2.37
C GLY A 64 3.69 -1.76 -1.85
N TYR A 65 2.58 -1.75 -1.12
CA TYR A 65 1.89 -2.95 -0.67
C TYR A 65 0.40 -2.77 -0.84
N ASP A 66 -0.28 -3.79 -1.37
CA ASP A 66 -1.73 -3.80 -1.42
C ASP A 66 -2.29 -5.23 -1.40
N ASN A 67 -3.60 -5.33 -1.26
CA ASN A 67 -4.31 -6.62 -1.32
C ASN A 67 -5.49 -6.59 -2.31
N THR A 68 -5.43 -5.73 -3.32
CA THR A 68 -6.53 -5.51 -4.28
C THR A 68 -6.83 -6.73 -5.14
N HIS A 69 -5.87 -7.65 -5.27
CA HIS A 69 -5.99 -8.89 -6.04
C HIS A 69 -6.40 -10.12 -5.22
N ASN A 70 -7.01 -9.93 -4.04
CA ASN A 70 -7.42 -10.98 -3.08
C ASN A 70 -6.26 -11.75 -2.41
N TYR A 71 -5.02 -11.26 -2.56
CA TYR A 71 -3.86 -11.72 -1.79
C TYR A 71 -2.93 -10.53 -1.50
N HIS A 72 -2.15 -10.64 -0.44
CA HIS A 72 -1.19 -9.62 -0.03
C HIS A 72 0.02 -9.65 -0.95
N HIS A 73 0.38 -8.51 -1.52
CA HIS A 73 1.54 -8.42 -2.39
C HIS A 73 2.27 -7.10 -2.23
N ARG A 74 3.58 -7.17 -2.45
CA ARG A 74 4.52 -6.08 -2.51
C ARG A 74 4.76 -5.73 -3.97
N HIS A 75 4.75 -4.44 -4.28
CA HIS A 75 5.23 -3.89 -5.53
C HIS A 75 6.63 -3.33 -5.31
N SER A 76 7.53 -3.54 -6.27
CA SER A 76 8.88 -3.02 -6.23
C SER A 76 9.35 -2.81 -7.65
N PHE A 77 9.52 -1.56 -8.06
CA PHE A 77 9.95 -1.17 -9.42
C PHE A 77 9.17 -1.90 -10.52
N GLY A 78 7.83 -1.93 -10.40
CA GLY A 78 6.92 -2.57 -11.35
C GLY A 78 6.79 -4.10 -11.22
N GLU A 79 7.62 -4.75 -10.40
CA GLU A 79 7.51 -6.18 -10.12
C GLU A 79 6.58 -6.44 -8.92
N ILE A 80 5.89 -7.58 -8.96
CA ILE A 80 4.92 -7.99 -7.93
C ILE A 80 5.42 -9.24 -7.22
N PHE A 81 5.49 -9.18 -5.89
CA PHE A 81 5.91 -10.28 -5.03
C PHE A 81 4.81 -10.61 -4.01
N PRO A 82 4.36 -11.88 -3.91
CA PRO A 82 3.47 -12.30 -2.84
C PRO A 82 4.07 -12.04 -1.44
N VAL A 83 3.23 -11.69 -0.48
CA VAL A 83 3.59 -11.62 0.94
C VAL A 83 3.01 -12.84 1.65
N GLU A 84 3.78 -13.93 1.64
CA GLU A 84 3.36 -15.24 2.17
C GLU A 84 3.24 -15.26 3.70
N ASP A 85 3.98 -14.39 4.39
CA ASP A 85 4.06 -14.31 5.85
C ASP A 85 3.20 -13.16 6.42
N PHE A 86 2.10 -12.82 5.74
CA PHE A 86 1.18 -11.81 6.23
C PHE A 86 0.58 -12.20 7.58
N THR A 87 0.74 -11.32 8.57
CA THR A 87 0.21 -11.48 9.93
C THR A 87 -0.87 -10.45 10.22
N THR A 88 -0.55 -9.16 10.09
CA THR A 88 -1.50 -8.06 10.32
C THR A 88 -1.26 -6.90 9.36
N TYR A 89 -2.27 -6.03 9.22
CA TYR A 89 -2.10 -4.77 8.48
C TYR A 89 -0.99 -3.90 9.06
N LYS A 90 -0.88 -3.83 10.41
CA LYS A 90 0.18 -3.07 11.07
C LYS A 90 1.58 -3.57 10.69
N ASP A 91 1.77 -4.87 10.58
CA ASP A 91 3.07 -5.44 10.19
C ASP A 91 3.45 -5.05 8.76
N ILE A 92 2.47 -4.93 7.86
CA ILE A 92 2.71 -4.41 6.49
C ILE A 92 3.03 -2.93 6.51
N VAL A 93 2.35 -2.12 7.34
CA VAL A 93 2.67 -0.70 7.51
C VAL A 93 4.10 -0.52 8.01
N ASP A 94 4.50 -1.26 9.04
CA ASP A 94 5.84 -1.18 9.63
C ASP A 94 6.93 -1.60 8.60
N ARG A 95 6.68 -2.65 7.80
CA ARG A 95 7.58 -3.06 6.69
C ARG A 95 7.69 -1.97 5.62
N PHE A 96 6.55 -1.44 5.18
CA PHE A 96 6.50 -0.40 4.16
C PHE A 96 7.24 0.86 4.62
N GLU A 97 6.99 1.32 5.85
CA GLU A 97 7.68 2.48 6.40
C GLU A 97 9.20 2.27 6.45
N LYS A 98 9.65 1.08 6.88
CA LYS A 98 11.07 0.74 6.91
C LYS A 98 11.69 0.80 5.52
N GLU A 99 11.08 0.19 4.51
CA GLU A 99 11.61 0.21 3.14
C GLU A 99 11.62 1.62 2.55
N VAL A 100 10.59 2.44 2.81
CA VAL A 100 10.58 3.84 2.38
C VAL A 100 11.76 4.59 3.01
N ARG A 101 12.00 4.40 4.31
CA ARG A 101 13.13 5.01 5.05
C ARG A 101 14.50 4.56 4.54
N GLU A 102 14.62 3.36 3.99
CA GLU A 102 15.86 2.89 3.36
C GLU A 102 16.11 3.56 2.00
N ILE A 103 15.05 3.94 1.29
CA ILE A 103 15.15 4.64 0.00
C ILE A 103 15.38 6.14 0.19
N ILE A 104 14.65 6.77 1.11
CA ILE A 104 14.79 8.21 1.38
C ILE A 104 15.96 8.45 2.31
N LYS A 105 16.86 9.35 1.91
CA LYS A 105 18.02 9.69 2.73
C LYS A 105 17.59 10.61 3.87
N TRP A 106 17.25 10.03 5.02
CA TRP A 106 17.18 10.79 6.26
C TRP A 106 18.61 11.17 6.67
N VAL A 107 19.04 12.37 6.29
CA VAL A 107 20.26 12.99 6.82
C VAL A 107 19.93 13.71 8.12
#